data_AF-A0A927SPE8-F1
#
_entry.id   AF-A0A927SPE8-F1
#
_cell.length_a   1.000
_cell.length_b   1.000
_cell.length_c   1.000
_cell.angle_alpha   90.00
_cell.angle_beta   90.00
_cell.angle_gamma   90.00
#
_symmetry.space_group_name_H-M   'P 1'
#
loop_
_entity.id
_entity.type
_entity.pdbx_description
1 polymer ?
#
loop_
_entity_poly.entity_id
_entity_poly.type
_entity_poly.pdbx_seq_one_letter_code
_entity_poly.pdbx_strand_id
1 'polypeptide(L)'
;MNEQLKALNTYFWNVGNDIADIRLLAEGALALYEGDAEPLHRLGMKNNEEVAASAFDTIGTALYDLREKIAEMQKSHLNETIHQTVSNAVE
;
A
#
# COMPACT_ATOMS: atom_id res chain seq x y z
N MET A 1 23.35 22.40 11.68
CA MET A 1 23.63 21.28 10.76
C MET A 1 23.20 19.95 11.36
N ASN A 2 23.73 19.50 12.51
CA ASN A 2 23.37 18.21 13.11
C ASN A 2 21.87 18.02 13.42
N GLU A 3 21.19 19.03 13.96
CA GLU A 3 19.76 18.89 14.31
C GLU A 3 18.85 18.76 13.06
N GLN A 4 19.18 19.46 11.98
CA GLN A 4 18.42 19.36 10.72
C GLN A 4 18.58 17.98 10.07
N LEU A 5 19.81 17.45 10.08
CA LEU A 5 20.09 16.11 9.55
C LEU A 5 19.40 15.01 10.37
N LYS A 6 19.38 15.17 11.70
CA LYS A 6 18.67 14.28 12.62
C LYS A 6 17.16 14.33 12.41
N ALA A 7 16.59 15.53 12.24
CA ALA A 7 15.18 15.71 11.94
C ALA A 7 14.79 15.06 10.61
N LEU A 8 15.62 15.23 9.57
CA LEU A 8 15.42 14.61 8.26
C LEU A 8 15.44 13.08 8.34
N ASN A 9 16.44 12.50 9.01
CA ASN A 9 16.52 11.04 9.21
C ASN A 9 15.31 10.49 9.98
N THR A 10 14.87 11.22 11.01
CA THR A 10 13.67 10.83 11.79
C THR A 10 12.42 10.86 10.91
N TYR A 11 12.28 11.89 10.06
CA TYR A 11 11.18 11.98 9.10
C TYR A 11 11.17 10.79 8.14
N PHE A 12 12.30 10.45 7.51
CA PHE A 12 12.38 9.30 6.60
C PHE A 12 12.04 7.99 7.32
N TRP A 13 12.55 7.78 8.54
CA TRP A 13 12.21 6.59 9.33
C TRP A 13 10.71 6.46 9.59
N ASN A 14 10.05 7.58 9.97
CA ASN A 14 8.61 7.59 10.22
C ASN A 14 7.82 7.30 8.95
N VAL A 15 8.17 7.93 7.82
CA VAL A 15 7.53 7.65 6.53
C VAL A 15 7.68 6.17 6.14
N GLY A 16 8.84 5.57 6.36
CA GLY A 16 9.05 4.14 6.14
C GLY A 16 8.11 3.26 6.96
N ASN A 17 7.92 3.58 8.25
CA ASN A 17 6.98 2.88 9.13
C ASN A 17 5.53 3.07 8.68
N ASP A 18 5.13 4.30 8.35
CA ASP A 18 3.77 4.60 7.89
C ASP A 18 3.41 3.80 6.61
N ILE A 19 4.36 3.70 5.67
CA ILE A 19 4.17 2.89 4.45
C ILE A 19 4.03 1.40 4.80
N ALA A 20 4.79 0.90 5.78
CA ALA A 20 4.69 -0.49 6.22
C ALA A 20 3.34 -0.79 6.88
N ASP A 21 2.83 0.13 7.70
CA ASP A 21 1.51 0.02 8.34
C ASP A 21 0.39 0.03 7.31
N ILE A 22 0.45 0.94 6.32
CA ILE A 22 -0.52 0.99 5.21
C ILE A 22 -0.48 -0.32 4.41
N ARG A 23 0.72 -0.86 4.14
CA ARG A 23 0.84 -2.16 3.47
C ARG A 23 0.15 -3.26 4.25
N LEU A 24 0.38 -3.33 5.56
CA LEU A 24 -0.23 -4.36 6.40
C LEU A 24 -1.76 -4.29 6.35
N LEU A 25 -2.34 -3.08 6.41
CA LEU A 25 -3.77 -2.88 6.30
C LEU A 25 -4.32 -3.28 4.92
N ALA A 26 -3.62 -2.91 3.84
CA ALA A 26 -4.04 -3.23 2.48
C ALA A 26 -3.99 -4.74 2.19
N GLU A 27 -2.92 -5.43 2.62
CA GLU A 27 -2.82 -6.88 2.47
C GLU A 27 -3.87 -7.61 3.32
N GLY A 28 -4.15 -7.12 4.53
CA GLY A 28 -5.24 -7.66 5.36
C GLY A 28 -6.61 -7.50 4.70
N ALA A 29 -6.89 -6.34 4.12
CA ALA A 29 -8.12 -6.09 3.37
C ALA A 29 -8.22 -6.98 2.11
N LEU A 30 -7.11 -7.16 1.38
CA LEU A 30 -7.06 -8.03 0.23
C LEU A 30 -7.28 -9.50 0.61
N ALA A 31 -6.69 -9.97 1.70
CA ALA A 31 -6.90 -11.33 2.18
C ALA A 31 -8.38 -11.59 2.56
N LEU A 32 -9.04 -10.62 3.20
CA LEU A 32 -10.48 -10.69 3.47
C LEU A 32 -11.32 -10.68 2.19
N TYR A 33 -10.90 -9.88 1.20
CA TYR A 33 -11.55 -9.88 -0.11
C TYR A 33 -11.43 -11.25 -0.79
N GLU A 34 -10.22 -11.78 -0.95
CA GLU A 34 -9.98 -13.06 -1.63
C GLU A 34 -10.63 -14.25 -0.90
N GLY A 35 -10.65 -14.22 0.43
CA GLY A 35 -11.23 -15.29 1.25
C GLY A 35 -12.76 -15.27 1.29
N ASP A 36 -13.34 -14.11 1.59
CA ASP A 36 -14.74 -14.02 2.02
C ASP A 36 -15.63 -13.20 1.07
N ALA A 37 -15.09 -12.17 0.40
CA ALA A 37 -15.90 -11.26 -0.41
C ALA A 37 -15.96 -11.64 -1.90
N GLU A 38 -14.88 -12.18 -2.46
CA GLU A 38 -14.81 -12.64 -3.86
C GLU A 38 -15.89 -13.71 -4.18
N PRO A 39 -16.22 -14.67 -3.28
CA PRO A 39 -17.38 -15.53 -3.47
C PRO A 39 -18.73 -14.81 -3.60
N LEU A 40 -18.89 -13.63 -3.00
CA LEU A 40 -20.13 -12.85 -3.06
C LEU A 40 -20.37 -12.25 -4.46
N HIS A 41 -19.30 -11.91 -5.19
CA HIS A 41 -19.41 -11.58 -6.61
C HIS A 41 -20.07 -12.72 -7.39
N ARG A 42 -19.55 -13.95 -7.23
CA ARG A 42 -20.09 -15.14 -7.92
C ARG A 42 -21.55 -15.42 -7.53
N LEU A 43 -21.90 -15.23 -6.26
CA LEU A 43 -23.27 -15.38 -5.78
C LEU A 43 -24.21 -14.34 -6.40
N GLY A 44 -23.78 -13.08 -6.46
CA GLY A 44 -24.53 -12.00 -7.09
C GLY A 44 -24.79 -12.30 -8.57
N MET A 45 -23.77 -12.74 -9.32
CA MET A 45 -23.93 -13.16 -10.71
C MET A 45 -24.94 -14.31 -10.87
N LYS A 46 -24.93 -15.31 -9.97
CA LYS A 46 -25.87 -16.43 -10.00
C LYS A 46 -27.32 -16.00 -9.74
N ASN A 47 -27.52 -14.95 -8.94
CA ASN A 47 -28.84 -14.46 -8.54
C ASN A 47 -29.35 -13.31 -9.42
N ASN A 48 -28.66 -12.97 -10.51
CA ASN A 48 -28.91 -11.79 -11.35
C ASN A 48 -28.84 -10.45 -10.57
N GLU A 49 -28.03 -10.41 -9.52
CA GLU A 49 -27.73 -9.18 -8.76
C GLU A 49 -26.48 -8.51 -9.33
N GLU A 50 -26.55 -8.07 -10.60
CA GLU A 50 -25.41 -7.54 -11.36
C GLU A 50 -24.73 -6.35 -10.67
N VAL A 51 -25.50 -5.49 -10.00
CA VAL A 51 -24.96 -4.32 -9.29
C VAL A 51 -24.10 -4.75 -8.09
N ALA A 52 -24.57 -5.71 -7.30
CA ALA A 52 -23.82 -6.24 -6.17
C ALA A 52 -22.57 -6.98 -6.64
N ALA A 53 -22.70 -7.80 -7.68
CA ALA A 53 -21.58 -8.50 -8.28
C ALA A 53 -20.51 -7.51 -8.79
N SER A 54 -20.90 -6.49 -9.53
CA SER A 54 -19.98 -5.46 -10.04
C SER A 54 -19.32 -4.68 -8.91
N ALA A 55 -20.03 -4.39 -7.82
CA ALA A 55 -19.45 -3.70 -6.67
C ALA A 55 -18.33 -4.53 -6.01
N PHE A 56 -18.53 -5.84 -5.80
CA PHE A 56 -17.49 -6.71 -5.23
C PHE A 56 -16.27 -6.80 -6.16
N ASP A 57 -16.47 -6.99 -7.45
CA ASP A 57 -15.38 -7.04 -8.45
C ASP A 57 -14.57 -5.74 -8.48
N THR A 58 -15.26 -4.60 -8.41
CA THR A 58 -14.63 -3.26 -8.37
C THR A 58 -13.82 -3.07 -7.10
N ILE A 59 -14.32 -3.53 -5.94
CA ILE A 59 -13.57 -3.48 -4.68
C ILE A 59 -12.29 -4.32 -4.80
N GLY A 60 -12.37 -5.52 -5.36
CA GLY A 60 -11.20 -6.36 -5.59
C GLY A 60 -10.14 -5.68 -6.44
N THR A 61 -10.57 -5.11 -7.57
CA THR A 61 -9.69 -4.36 -8.47
C THR A 61 -9.00 -3.20 -7.74
N ALA A 62 -9.75 -2.40 -6.99
CA ALA A 62 -9.20 -1.28 -6.24
C ALA A 62 -8.18 -1.73 -5.16
N LEU A 63 -8.39 -2.89 -4.53
CA LEU A 63 -7.44 -3.45 -3.55
C LEU A 63 -6.14 -3.91 -4.21
N TYR A 64 -6.21 -4.53 -5.40
CA TYR A 64 -5.01 -4.88 -6.16
C TYR A 64 -4.23 -3.65 -6.63
N ASP A 65 -4.91 -2.63 -7.14
CA ASP A 65 -4.30 -1.35 -7.54
C ASP A 65 -3.64 -0.65 -6.34
N LEU A 66 -4.31 -0.66 -5.18
CA LEU A 66 -3.75 -0.11 -3.95
C LEU A 66 -2.47 -0.84 -3.54
N ARG A 67 -2.45 -2.18 -3.61
CA ARG A 67 -1.26 -2.98 -3.32
C ARG A 67 -0.09 -2.61 -4.23
N GLU A 68 -0.34 -2.48 -5.53
CA GLU A 68 0.68 -2.04 -6.49
C GLU A 68 1.20 -0.66 -6.13
N LYS A 69 0.31 0.28 -5.80
CA LYS A 69 0.70 1.64 -5.45
C LYS A 69 1.58 1.70 -4.21
N ILE A 70 1.26 0.89 -3.20
CA ILE A 70 2.08 0.79 -1.98
C ILE A 70 3.47 0.24 -2.31
N ALA A 71 3.58 -0.76 -3.20
CA ALA A 71 4.87 -1.29 -3.64
C ALA A 71 5.71 -0.21 -4.36
N GLU A 72 5.10 0.63 -5.19
CA GLU A 72 5.76 1.79 -5.80
C GLU A 72 6.25 2.79 -4.74
N MET A 73 5.42 3.09 -3.73
CA MET A 73 5.79 3.98 -2.63
C MET A 73 6.98 3.43 -1.84
N GLN A 74 7.00 2.14 -1.53
CA GLN A 74 8.12 1.48 -0.86
C GLN A 74 9.41 1.58 -1.67
N LYS A 75 9.33 1.35 -2.98
CA LYS A 75 10.48 1.47 -3.89
C LYS A 75 11.00 2.90 -3.97
N SER A 76 10.10 3.87 -4.10
CA SER A 76 10.46 5.29 -4.15
C SER A 76 11.13 5.74 -2.85
N HIS A 77 10.55 5.38 -1.70
CA HIS A 77 11.09 5.68 -0.38
C HIS A 77 12.49 5.07 -0.16
N LEU A 78 12.69 3.81 -0.59
CA LEU A 78 14.00 3.16 -0.52
C LEU A 78 15.05 3.90 -1.36
N ASN A 79 14.72 4.26 -2.59
CA ASN A 79 15.64 4.98 -3.49
C ASN A 79 16.03 6.34 -2.90
N GLU A 80 15.06 7.09 -2.38
CA GLU A 80 15.32 8.40 -1.76
C GLU A 80 16.18 8.25 -0.49
N THR A 81 15.89 7.24 0.35
CA THR A 81 16.69 6.97 1.55
C THR A 81 18.14 6.64 1.22
N ILE A 82 18.38 5.84 0.16
CA ILE A 82 19.74 5.55 -0.33
C ILE A 82 20.41 6.82 -0.83
N HIS A 83 19.73 7.63 -1.65
CA HIS A 83 20.27 8.88 -2.18
C HIS A 83 20.68 9.85 -1.05
N GLN A 84 19.82 10.03 -0.05
CA GLN A 84 20.10 10.86 1.12
C GLN A 84 21.29 10.33 1.92
N THR A 85 21.36 9.02 2.14
CA THR A 85 22.47 8.39 2.89
C THR A 85 23.82 8.59 2.18
N VAL A 86 23.84 8.45 0.84
CA VAL A 86 25.06 8.66 0.05
C VAL A 86 25.45 10.13 -0.01
N SER A 87 24.49 11.04 -0.23
CA SER A 87 24.75 12.48 -0.26
C SER A 87 25.35 12.98 1.05
N ASN A 88 24.83 12.52 2.18
CA ASN A 88 25.29 12.91 3.52
C ASN A 88 26.63 12.26 3.93
N ALA A 89 27.14 11.28 3.16
CA ALA A 89 28.42 10.63 3.45
C ALA A 89 29.60 11.25 2.68
N VAL A 90 29.31 12.13 1.71
CA VAL A 90 30.31 12.75 0.81
C VAL A 90 30.57 14.23 1.16
N GLU A 91 29.70 14.84 1.98
CA GLU A 91 29.91 16.15 2.63
C GLU A 91 30.56 16.02 4.01
#